data_AF-A0A0H5S283-F1
#
_entry.id   AF-A0A0H5S283-F1
#
_cell.length_a   1.000
_cell.length_b   1.000
_cell.length_c   1.000
_cell.angle_alpha   90.00
_cell.angle_beta   90.00
_cell.angle_gamma   90.00
#
_symmetry.space_group_name_H-M   'P 1'
#
loop_
_entity.id
_entity.type
_entity.pdbx_description
1 polymer ?
#
loop_
_entity_poly.entity_id
_entity_poly.type
_entity_poly.pdbx_seq_one_letter_code
_entity_poly.pdbx_strand_id
1 'polypeptide(L)'
;MIFSIIVKVLAGPLSDHAACCGEKARVMLFTFISQGFMIGCFIFLALIPTNSASLGQIAYTAAIAFSGLNCVGVIKSAQLVARQHTHFVLSILSIISCLIILIIPLFVSLVAPDNTNEQWSKIFYVIIVLMIVCNGFFFIVGKASPAQWTKVNNQQVYTINQPEMINAVITE
;
A
#
# COMPACT_ATOMS: atom_id res chain seq x y z
N MET A 1 -20.40 1.28 2.84
CA MET A 1 -19.82 0.17 2.04
C MET A 1 -20.00 0.36 0.53
N ILE A 2 -21.23 0.50 0.02
CA ILE A 2 -21.50 0.69 -1.43
C ILE A 2 -20.76 1.91 -2.00
N PHE A 3 -20.80 3.05 -1.31
CA PHE A 3 -20.06 4.26 -1.71
C PHE A 3 -18.55 4.02 -1.85
N SER A 4 -17.94 3.29 -0.89
CA SER A 4 -16.51 2.96 -0.95
C SER A 4 -16.17 2.02 -2.12
N ILE A 5 -17.10 1.15 -2.53
CA ILE A 5 -16.91 0.26 -3.68
C ILE A 5 -16.92 1.09 -4.97
N ILE A 6 -17.86 2.03 -5.12
CA ILE A 6 -17.96 2.92 -6.29
C ILE A 6 -16.70 3.77 -6.42
N VAL A 7 -16.25 4.42 -5.33
CA VAL A 7 -15.02 5.22 -5.34
C VAL A 7 -13.81 4.35 -5.74
N LYS A 8 -13.71 3.12 -5.22
CA LYS A 8 -12.63 2.18 -5.60
C LYS A 8 -12.65 1.80 -7.07
N VAL A 9 -13.84 1.52 -7.63
CA VAL A 9 -14.00 1.13 -9.03
C VAL A 9 -13.67 2.27 -9.99
N LEU A 10 -14.02 3.52 -9.63
CA LEU A 10 -13.76 4.68 -10.48
C LEU A 10 -12.31 5.21 -10.35
N ALA A 11 -11.73 5.15 -9.16
CA ALA A 11 -10.41 5.70 -8.90
C ALA A 11 -9.28 4.89 -9.55
N GLY A 12 -9.47 3.59 -9.80
CA GLY A 12 -8.51 2.76 -10.54
C GLY A 12 -8.27 3.28 -11.96
N PRO A 13 -9.30 3.34 -12.82
CA PRO A 13 -9.21 3.91 -14.16
C PRO A 13 -8.77 5.38 -14.18
N LEU A 14 -9.25 6.20 -13.25
CA LEU A 14 -8.85 7.61 -13.11
C LEU A 14 -7.35 7.75 -12.79
N SER A 15 -6.82 6.91 -11.88
CA SER A 15 -5.40 6.86 -11.56
C SER A 15 -4.55 6.37 -12.75
N ASP A 16 -5.12 5.57 -13.65
CA ASP A 16 -4.43 5.06 -14.82
C ASP A 16 -4.46 6.05 -16.02
N HIS A 17 -5.31 7.09 -16.00
CA HIS A 17 -5.47 8.04 -17.12
C HIS A 17 -4.88 9.46 -16.94
N ALA A 18 -4.42 9.85 -15.75
CA ALA A 18 -3.88 11.20 -15.52
C ALA A 18 -2.51 11.45 -16.22
N ALA A 19 -2.49 12.17 -17.34
CA ALA A 19 -1.38 12.19 -18.32
C ALA A 19 -0.09 12.97 -17.95
N CYS A 20 0.11 13.41 -16.70
CA CYS A 20 1.11 14.46 -16.41
C CYS A 20 2.49 13.97 -15.89
N CYS A 21 2.65 12.71 -15.50
CA CYS A 21 3.90 12.16 -14.96
C CYS A 21 4.05 10.67 -15.33
N GLY A 22 5.29 10.14 -15.29
CA GLY A 22 5.54 8.72 -15.50
C GLY A 22 4.61 7.85 -14.64
N GLU A 23 4.03 6.82 -15.24
CA GLU A 23 2.92 6.01 -14.70
C GLU A 23 3.12 5.60 -13.23
N LYS A 24 4.38 5.35 -12.86
CA LYS A 24 4.81 4.93 -11.52
C LYS A 24 4.85 6.06 -10.49
N ALA A 25 5.40 7.22 -10.87
CA ALA A 25 5.48 8.39 -10.00
C ALA A 25 4.08 8.95 -9.73
N ARG A 26 3.19 8.87 -10.73
CA ARG A 26 1.78 9.24 -10.63
C ARG A 26 1.03 8.40 -9.60
N VAL A 27 1.18 7.07 -9.67
CA VAL A 27 0.52 6.14 -8.71
C VAL A 27 1.03 6.37 -7.30
N MET A 28 2.34 6.57 -7.11
CA MET A 28 2.89 6.88 -5.78
C MET A 28 2.39 8.22 -5.25
N LEU A 29 2.43 9.28 -6.05
CA LEU A 29 1.97 10.61 -5.64
C LEU A 29 0.47 10.63 -5.31
N PHE A 30 -0.34 9.96 -6.13
CA PHE A 30 -1.77 9.79 -5.85
C PHE A 30 -2.03 9.01 -4.55
N THR A 31 -1.21 7.99 -4.28
CA THR A 31 -1.26 7.21 -3.04
C THR A 31 -0.94 8.08 -1.82
N PHE A 32 0.09 8.93 -1.91
CA PHE A 32 0.44 9.87 -0.83
C PHE A 32 -0.67 10.89 -0.56
N ILE A 33 -1.24 11.48 -1.61
CA ILE A 33 -2.35 12.44 -1.48
C ILE A 33 -3.58 11.76 -0.86
N SER A 34 -3.94 10.57 -1.34
CA SER A 34 -5.05 9.78 -0.79
C SER A 34 -4.84 9.46 0.69
N GLN A 35 -3.60 9.14 1.07
CA GLN A 35 -3.29 8.86 2.46
C GLN A 35 -3.33 10.11 3.34
N GLY A 36 -2.88 11.25 2.84
CA GLY A 36 -3.02 12.53 3.51
C GLY A 36 -4.49 12.85 3.78
N PHE A 37 -5.38 12.60 2.81
CA PHE A 37 -6.82 12.78 3.01
C PHE A 37 -7.38 11.83 4.06
N MET A 38 -6.98 10.55 4.04
CA MET A 38 -7.37 9.57 5.06
C MET A 38 -6.94 10.00 6.48
N ILE A 39 -5.72 10.53 6.64
CA ILE A 39 -5.25 11.11 7.91
C ILE A 39 -6.15 12.27 8.34
N GLY A 40 -6.51 13.16 7.42
CA GLY A 40 -7.46 14.25 7.69
C GLY A 40 -8.83 13.75 8.19
N CYS A 41 -9.36 12.67 7.61
CA CYS A 41 -10.59 12.05 8.08
C CYS A 41 -10.46 11.47 9.49
N PHE A 42 -9.32 10.85 9.84
CA PHE A 42 -9.10 10.35 11.21
C PHE A 42 -8.92 11.47 12.23
N ILE A 43 -8.26 12.57 11.86
CA ILE A 43 -8.18 13.76 12.73
C ILE A 43 -9.58 14.30 12.99
N PHE A 44 -10.40 14.40 11.94
CA PHE A 44 -11.79 14.84 12.08
C PHE A 44 -12.63 13.90 12.96
N LEU A 45 -12.44 12.58 12.84
CA LEU A 45 -13.07 11.58 13.72
C LEU A 45 -12.60 11.71 15.18
N ALA A 46 -11.34 12.04 15.42
CA ALA A 46 -10.79 12.21 16.77
C ALA A 46 -11.35 13.45 17.49
N LEU A 47 -11.81 14.46 16.73
CA LEU A 47 -12.31 15.75 17.23
C LEU A 47 -13.84 15.85 17.25
N ILE A 48 -14.56 14.91 16.64
CA ILE A 48 -16.03 14.95 16.59
C ILE A 48 -16.61 14.72 18.00
N PRO A 49 -17.52 15.60 18.47
CA PRO A 49 -18.31 15.33 19.67
C PRO A 49 -19.40 14.29 19.38
N THR A 50 -19.78 13.51 20.39
CA THR A 50 -20.77 12.40 20.33
C THR A 50 -22.14 12.75 19.75
N ASN A 51 -22.46 14.04 19.65
CA ASN A 51 -23.79 14.52 19.29
C ASN A 51 -24.12 14.40 17.78
N SER A 52 -23.16 13.98 16.94
CA SER A 52 -23.32 13.90 15.47
C SER A 52 -22.82 12.58 14.88
N ALA A 53 -23.47 11.47 15.24
CA ALA A 53 -23.15 10.12 14.75
C ALA A 53 -23.14 9.99 13.22
N SER A 54 -24.03 10.72 12.53
CA SER A 54 -24.09 10.74 11.06
C SER A 54 -22.80 11.30 10.43
N LEU A 55 -22.23 12.33 11.02
CA LEU A 55 -21.00 12.97 10.54
C LEU A 55 -19.78 12.06 10.73
N GLY A 56 -19.74 11.34 11.87
CA GLY A 56 -18.72 10.32 12.13
C GLY A 56 -18.80 9.16 11.13
N GLN A 57 -20.00 8.69 10.81
CA GLN A 57 -20.18 7.62 9.82
C GLN A 57 -19.73 8.02 8.41
N ILE A 58 -20.01 9.26 7.99
CA ILE A 58 -19.55 9.79 6.70
C ILE A 58 -18.03 9.87 6.67
N ALA A 59 -17.41 10.45 7.72
CA ALA A 59 -15.97 10.58 7.82
C ALA A 59 -15.26 9.21 7.82
N TYR A 60 -15.80 8.23 8.55
CA TYR A 60 -15.26 6.87 8.57
C TYR A 60 -15.42 6.17 7.22
N THR A 61 -16.56 6.35 6.55
CA THR A 61 -16.78 5.78 5.21
C THR A 61 -15.82 6.40 4.18
N ALA A 62 -15.58 7.71 4.27
CA ALA A 62 -14.60 8.39 3.45
C ALA A 62 -13.19 7.83 3.71
N ALA A 63 -12.78 7.72 4.98
CA ALA A 63 -11.48 7.14 5.35
C ALA A 63 -11.27 5.74 4.76
N ILE A 64 -12.28 4.87 4.80
CA ILE A 64 -12.23 3.52 4.19
C ILE A 64 -12.10 3.59 2.66
N ALA A 65 -12.78 4.55 2.02
CA ALA A 65 -12.70 4.73 0.56
C ALA A 65 -11.26 5.10 0.14
N PHE A 66 -10.66 6.09 0.81
CA PHE A 66 -9.29 6.53 0.53
C PHE A 66 -8.21 5.51 0.94
N SER A 67 -8.46 4.72 2.00
CA SER A 67 -7.60 3.60 2.39
C SER A 67 -7.43 2.55 1.28
N GLY A 68 -8.53 2.26 0.55
CA GLY A 68 -8.50 1.30 -0.55
C GLY A 68 -7.54 1.69 -1.68
N LEU A 69 -7.38 2.99 -1.93
CA LEU A 69 -6.48 3.50 -2.95
C LEU A 69 -5.01 3.33 -2.57
N ASN A 70 -4.68 3.44 -1.27
CA ASN A 70 -3.32 3.16 -0.80
C ASN A 70 -2.91 1.70 -1.04
N CYS A 71 -3.79 0.75 -0.74
CA CYS A 71 -3.51 -0.67 -0.94
C CYS A 71 -3.13 -0.97 -2.41
N VAL A 72 -3.83 -0.35 -3.36
CA VAL A 72 -3.53 -0.48 -4.80
C VAL A 72 -2.13 0.06 -5.12
N GLY A 73 -1.77 1.23 -4.58
CA GLY A 73 -0.45 1.84 -4.79
C GLY A 73 0.70 1.02 -4.21
N VAL A 74 0.53 0.47 -3.01
CA VAL A 74 1.52 -0.38 -2.35
C VAL A 74 1.71 -1.69 -3.12
N ILE A 75 0.62 -2.34 -3.54
CA ILE A 75 0.68 -3.57 -4.34
C ILE A 75 1.35 -3.30 -5.69
N LYS A 76 0.96 -2.25 -6.42
CA LYS A 76 1.62 -1.87 -7.69
C LYS A 76 3.12 -1.61 -7.48
N SER A 77 3.49 -0.94 -6.39
CA SER A 77 4.90 -0.68 -6.06
C SER A 77 5.66 -1.99 -5.78
N ALA A 78 5.09 -2.90 -5.00
CA ALA A 78 5.67 -4.22 -4.74
C ALA A 78 5.84 -5.04 -6.03
N GLN A 79 4.84 -5.02 -6.92
CA GLN A 79 4.90 -5.68 -8.24
C GLN A 79 6.02 -5.11 -9.11
N LEU A 80 6.18 -3.79 -9.13
CA LEU A 80 7.23 -3.11 -9.92
C LEU A 80 8.64 -3.44 -9.43
N VAL A 81 8.81 -3.59 -8.12
CA VAL A 81 10.09 -3.94 -7.49
C VAL A 81 10.42 -5.42 -7.71
N ALA A 82 9.44 -6.31 -7.54
CA ALA A 82 9.64 -7.76 -7.53
C ALA A 82 9.56 -8.43 -8.91
N ARG A 83 8.89 -7.81 -9.89
CA ARG A 83 8.76 -8.30 -11.28
C ARG A 83 8.35 -9.78 -11.33
N GLN A 84 9.20 -10.66 -11.83
CA GLN A 84 8.94 -12.10 -11.95
C GLN A 84 8.73 -12.82 -10.60
N HIS A 85 9.22 -12.25 -9.50
CA HIS A 85 9.08 -12.81 -8.15
C HIS A 85 7.95 -12.15 -7.34
N THR A 86 7.05 -11.42 -8.02
CA THR A 86 5.91 -10.74 -7.42
C THR A 86 5.06 -11.68 -6.57
N HIS A 87 4.79 -12.89 -7.05
CA HIS A 87 3.91 -13.82 -6.34
C HIS A 87 4.42 -14.10 -4.91
N PHE A 88 5.74 -14.32 -4.76
CA PHE A 88 6.35 -14.56 -3.47
C PHE A 88 6.26 -13.34 -2.54
N VAL A 89 6.57 -12.14 -3.04
CA VAL A 89 6.51 -10.90 -2.25
C VAL A 89 5.09 -10.59 -1.81
N LEU A 90 4.10 -10.80 -2.68
CA LEU A 90 2.69 -10.61 -2.35
C LEU A 90 2.20 -11.65 -1.33
N SER A 91 2.65 -12.90 -1.38
CA SER A 91 2.34 -13.90 -0.35
C SER A 91 2.82 -13.48 1.04
N ILE A 92 4.04 -12.93 1.14
CA ILE A 92 4.58 -12.42 2.41
C ILE A 92 3.74 -11.24 2.92
N LEU A 93 3.40 -10.28 2.06
CA LEU A 93 2.55 -9.15 2.42
C LEU A 93 1.17 -9.60 2.94
N SER A 94 0.58 -10.62 2.33
CA SER A 94 -0.68 -11.21 2.79
C SER A 94 -0.55 -11.84 4.18
N ILE A 95 0.54 -12.59 4.44
CA ILE A 95 0.79 -13.18 5.77
C ILE A 95 0.90 -12.09 6.83
N ILE A 96 1.68 -11.04 6.57
CA ILE A 96 1.81 -9.88 7.48
C ILE A 96 0.43 -9.24 7.73
N SER A 97 -0.37 -9.08 6.69
CA SER A 97 -1.71 -8.50 6.79
C SER A 97 -2.65 -9.34 7.65
N CYS A 98 -2.60 -10.67 7.50
CA CYS A 98 -3.37 -11.59 8.33
C CYS A 98 -2.98 -11.49 9.81
N LEU A 99 -1.68 -11.42 10.12
CA LEU A 99 -1.20 -11.26 11.49
C LEU A 99 -1.70 -9.95 12.11
N ILE A 100 -1.67 -8.85 11.36
CA ILE A 100 -2.19 -7.55 11.81
C ILE A 100 -3.68 -7.64 12.14
N ILE A 101 -4.49 -8.25 11.27
CA ILE A 101 -5.94 -8.40 11.48
C ILE A 101 -6.25 -9.22 12.74
N LEU A 102 -5.42 -10.21 13.08
CA LEU A 102 -5.57 -10.98 14.33
C LEU A 102 -5.20 -10.18 15.58
N ILE A 103 -4.21 -9.28 15.48
CA ILE A 103 -3.72 -8.48 16.61
C ILE A 103 -4.65 -7.28 16.90
N ILE A 104 -5.28 -6.70 15.86
CA ILE A 104 -6.11 -5.50 15.99
C ILE A 104 -7.21 -5.62 17.07
N PRO A 105 -8.03 -6.69 17.13
CA PRO A 105 -9.07 -6.82 18.16
C PRO A 105 -8.50 -6.82 19.57
N LEU A 106 -7.39 -7.53 19.79
CA LEU A 106 -6.71 -7.56 21.09
C LEU A 106 -6.21 -6.17 21.49
N PHE A 107 -5.63 -5.44 20.54
CA PHE A 107 -5.19 -4.06 20.77
C PHE A 107 -6.37 -3.15 21.15
N VAL A 108 -7.50 -3.23 20.42
CA VAL A 108 -8.70 -2.43 20.72
C VAL A 108 -9.25 -2.77 22.10
N SER A 109 -9.33 -4.05 22.47
CA SER A 109 -9.80 -4.49 23.78
C SER A 109 -8.93 -3.97 24.94
N LEU A 110 -7.62 -3.78 24.72
CA LEU A 110 -6.71 -3.26 25.74
C LEU A 110 -6.78 -1.73 25.87
N VAL A 111 -6.96 -1.01 24.76
CA VAL A 111 -6.92 0.47 24.74
C VAL A 111 -8.28 1.10 25.02
N ALA A 112 -9.38 0.43 24.65
CA ALA A 112 -10.76 0.90 24.87
C ALA A 112 -11.64 -0.14 25.58
N PRO A 113 -11.30 -0.54 26.82
CA PRO A 113 -12.11 -1.52 27.57
C PRO A 113 -13.52 -1.01 27.85
N ASP A 114 -13.66 0.29 28.13
CA ASP A 114 -14.94 0.92 28.52
C ASP A 114 -15.68 1.55 27.32
N ASN A 115 -15.12 1.42 26.11
CA ASN A 115 -15.66 2.00 24.87
C ASN A 115 -16.01 3.49 24.95
N THR A 116 -15.30 4.26 25.78
CA THR A 116 -15.54 5.69 25.92
C THR A 116 -14.99 6.48 24.74
N ASN A 117 -15.59 7.64 24.45
CA ASN A 117 -15.16 8.51 23.35
C ASN A 117 -13.70 8.95 23.48
N GLU A 118 -13.24 9.19 24.71
CA GLU A 118 -11.84 9.53 24.98
C GLU A 118 -10.89 8.39 24.62
N GLN A 119 -11.25 7.14 24.93
CA GLN A 119 -10.47 5.96 24.55
C GLN A 119 -10.42 5.78 23.03
N TRP A 120 -11.54 5.97 22.34
CA TRP A 120 -11.60 5.90 20.87
C TRP A 120 -10.82 7.03 20.20
N SER A 121 -10.86 8.25 20.75
CA SER A 121 -10.04 9.37 20.27
C SER A 121 -8.54 9.04 20.39
N LYS A 122 -8.10 8.44 21.51
CA LYS A 122 -6.72 7.95 21.66
C LYS A 122 -6.36 6.91 20.59
N ILE A 123 -7.25 5.96 20.29
CA ILE A 123 -7.03 4.97 19.22
C ILE A 123 -6.83 5.67 17.87
N PHE A 124 -7.68 6.66 17.53
CA PHE A 124 -7.53 7.40 16.29
C PHE A 124 -6.20 8.17 16.21
N TYR A 125 -5.76 8.81 17.30
CA TYR A 125 -4.44 9.43 17.36
C TYR A 125 -3.30 8.44 17.14
N VAL A 126 -3.36 7.25 17.75
CA VAL A 126 -2.36 6.20 17.52
C VAL A 126 -2.33 5.79 16.04
N ILE A 127 -3.50 5.61 15.42
CA ILE A 127 -3.61 5.28 13.99
C ILE A 127 -2.99 6.38 13.12
N ILE A 128 -3.27 7.66 13.43
CA ILE A 128 -2.71 8.81 12.71
C ILE A 128 -1.18 8.81 12.78
N VAL A 129 -0.60 8.63 13.98
CA VAL A 129 0.85 8.60 14.17
C VAL A 129 1.48 7.45 13.38
N LEU A 130 0.91 6.24 13.48
CA LEU A 130 1.40 5.07 12.73
C LEU A 130 1.33 5.31 11.22
N MET A 131 0.24 5.90 10.74
CA MET A 131 0.11 6.24 9.32
C MET A 131 1.20 7.23 8.88
N ILE A 132 1.43 8.31 9.63
CA ILE A 132 2.46 9.31 9.28
C ILE A 132 3.84 8.64 9.22
N VAL A 133 4.20 7.83 10.23
CA VAL A 133 5.49 7.15 10.29
C VAL A 133 5.65 6.16 9.13
N CYS A 134 4.66 5.28 8.90
CA CYS A 134 4.71 4.30 7.82
C CYS A 134 4.75 4.95 6.44
N ASN A 135 3.99 6.02 6.22
CA ASN A 135 3.99 6.75 4.95
C ASN A 135 5.30 7.50 4.75
N GLY A 136 5.83 8.15 5.78
CA GLY A 136 7.14 8.79 5.74
C GLY A 136 8.24 7.80 5.39
N PHE A 137 8.24 6.62 6.03
CA PHE A 137 9.17 5.55 5.72
C PHE A 137 9.02 5.05 4.27
N PHE A 138 7.78 4.83 3.82
CA PHE A 138 7.51 4.43 2.44
C PHE A 138 7.95 5.51 1.42
N PHE A 139 7.87 6.79 1.76
CA PHE A 139 8.31 7.88 0.89
C PHE A 139 9.82 7.86 0.70
N ILE A 140 10.56 7.64 1.79
CA ILE A 140 12.03 7.67 1.79
C ILE A 140 12.61 6.38 1.17
N VAL A 141 12.03 5.22 1.50
CA VAL A 141 12.57 3.90 1.15
C VAL A 141 11.92 3.32 -0.11
N GLY A 142 10.71 3.74 -0.43
CA GLY A 142 9.92 3.24 -1.55
C GLY A 142 10.63 3.45 -2.87
N LYS A 143 10.95 2.35 -3.55
CA LYS A 143 11.50 2.37 -4.92
C LYS A 143 10.41 1.93 -5.88
N ALA A 144 10.21 2.68 -6.96
CA ALA A 144 9.29 2.31 -8.05
C ALA A 144 10.00 1.58 -9.21
N SER A 145 11.28 1.26 -9.04
CA SER A 145 12.13 0.66 -10.07
C SER A 145 12.34 -0.83 -9.79
N PRO A 146 12.45 -1.69 -10.82
CA PRO A 146 12.85 -3.09 -10.64
C PRO A 146 14.11 -3.17 -9.79
N ALA A 147 14.09 -4.03 -8.78
CA ALA A 147 15.26 -4.22 -7.93
C ALA A 147 16.40 -4.89 -8.71
N GLN A 148 17.65 -4.65 -8.29
CA GLN A 148 18.82 -5.20 -8.98
C GLN A 148 18.80 -6.73 -9.05
N TRP A 149 18.27 -7.40 -8.02
CA TRP A 149 18.11 -8.85 -7.97
C TRP A 149 17.08 -9.42 -8.96
N THR A 150 16.28 -8.56 -9.61
CA THR A 150 15.34 -8.96 -10.68
C THR A 150 15.95 -8.84 -12.08
N LYS A 151 17.14 -8.27 -12.21
CA LYS A 151 17.81 -8.13 -13.51
C LYS A 151 18.50 -9.43 -13.86
N VAL A 152 18.26 -9.94 -15.07
CA VAL A 152 18.99 -11.08 -15.62
C VAL A 152 20.46 -10.68 -15.75
N ASN A 153 21.36 -11.44 -15.13
CA ASN A 153 22.79 -11.22 -15.24
C ASN A 153 23.25 -11.73 -16.61
N ASN A 154 23.27 -10.86 -17.62
CA ASN A 154 23.62 -11.23 -19.00
C ASN A 154 24.97 -11.97 -19.11
N GLN A 155 25.88 -11.85 -18.14
CA GLN A 155 27.14 -12.57 -18.14
C GLN A 155 26.98 -14.10 -18.07
N GLN A 156 25.91 -14.64 -17.47
CA GLN A 156 25.72 -16.08 -17.39
C GLN A 156 25.18 -16.70 -18.70
N VAL A 157 24.47 -15.93 -19.52
CA VAL A 157 23.89 -16.39 -20.79
C VAL A 157 25.00 -16.60 -21.84
N TYR A 158 26.03 -15.76 -21.85
CA TYR A 158 27.17 -15.95 -22.75
C TYR A 158 28.02 -17.16 -22.38
N THR A 159 28.21 -17.45 -21.08
CA THR A 159 29.01 -18.61 -20.64
C THR A 159 28.38 -19.98 -20.88
N ILE A 160 27.06 -20.07 -21.07
CA ILE A 160 26.41 -21.36 -21.40
C ILE A 160 26.48 -21.61 -22.90
N ASN A 161 26.31 -20.57 -23.73
CA ASN A 161 26.37 -20.71 -25.18
C ASN A 161 27.82 -20.83 -25.71
N GLN A 162 28.81 -20.27 -25.02
CA GLN A 162 30.20 -20.29 -25.48
C GLN A 162 30.85 -21.70 -25.52
N PRO A 163 30.70 -22.60 -24.52
CA PRO A 163 31.23 -23.96 -24.63
C PRO A 163 30.51 -24.80 -25.70
N GLU A 164 29.22 -24.59 -25.94
CA GLU A 164 28.49 -25.28 -27.02
C GLU A 164 28.93 -24.81 -28.42
N MET A 165 29.15 -23.51 -28.60
CA MET A 165 29.66 -22.96 -29.87
C MET A 165 31.10 -23.38 -30.15
N ILE A 166 31.95 -23.52 -29.12
CA ILE A 166 33.33 -24.02 -29.29
C ILE A 166 33.33 -25.51 -29.70
N ASN A 167 32.48 -26.33 -29.08
CA ASN A 167 32.39 -27.75 -29.41
C ASN A 167 31.84 -27.98 -30.83
N ALA A 168 30.90 -27.15 -31.28
CA ALA A 168 30.36 -27.24 -32.64
C ALA A 168 31.39 -26.85 -33.73
N VAL A 169 32.24 -25.86 -33.45
CA VAL A 169 33.29 -25.39 -34.39
C VAL A 169 34.48 -26.36 -34.48
N ILE A 170 34.76 -27.15 -33.43
CA ILE A 170 35.85 -28.14 -33.44
C ILE A 170 35.43 -29.44 -34.16
N THR A 171 34.12 -29.65 -34.38
CA THR A 171 33.57 -30.84 -35.05
C THR A 171 33.31 -30.68 -36.55
N GLU A 172 33.63 -29.52 -37.15
CA GLU A 172 33.72 -29.32 -38.61
C GLU A 172 35.19 -29.33 -39.09
#